data_AF-A0A3N5X8N1-F1
#
_entry.id   AF-A0A3N5X8N1-F1
#
_cell.length_a   1.000
_cell.length_b   1.000
_cell.length_c   1.000
_cell.angle_alpha   90.00
_cell.angle_beta   90.00
_cell.angle_gamma   90.00
#
_symmetry.space_group_name_H-M   'P 1'
#
loop_
_entity.id
_entity.type
_entity.pdbx_description
1 polymer ?
#
loop_
_entity_poly.entity_id
_entity_poly.type
_entity_poly.pdbx_seq_one_letter_code
_entity_poly.pdbx_strand_id
1 'polypeptide(L)'
;MADRLAENGAIQYALANPEAGSKRAALSGYIMGALNDWLRNPFPPLSRLAAPGRLRGKFFDSGVAPLAMDFTSGQYASGSAGTMSMKSFSDIVTFSRTSNATITKSDGTIGYAPHNLLTFSEQFDNAVWAKANVTVTANSTTAPNNTITADKIVEVAGAATPRIISTNAVTLVPYTISIYAKAAERTQ
;
A
#
# COMPACT_ATOMS: atom_id res chain seq x y z
N MET A 1 -41.08 18.46 58.97
CA MET A 1 -41.86 17.35 58.39
C MET A 1 -42.34 17.83 57.04
N ALA A 2 -41.76 17.34 55.92
CA ALA A 2 -42.10 17.69 54.51
C ALA A 2 -41.95 19.20 54.12
N ASP A 3 -42.18 19.65 52.88
CA ASP A 3 -41.62 19.35 51.52
C ASP A 3 -42.26 20.37 50.51
N ARG A 4 -41.75 20.77 49.33
CA ARG A 4 -40.40 20.78 48.69
C ARG A 4 -40.43 21.68 47.42
N LEU A 5 -39.25 22.10 46.91
CA LEU A 5 -39.02 22.75 45.57
C LEU A 5 -39.56 24.20 45.44
N ALA A 6 -38.93 25.23 44.84
CA ALA A 6 -37.88 25.47 43.84
C ALA A 6 -38.42 25.95 42.47
N GLU A 7 -38.06 27.18 42.06
CA GLU A 7 -37.83 27.53 40.64
C GLU A 7 -37.01 28.82 40.51
N ASN A 8 -35.96 28.80 39.67
CA ASN A 8 -35.03 29.91 39.43
C ASN A 8 -35.16 30.39 37.97
N GLY A 9 -35.05 31.70 37.76
CA GLY A 9 -35.47 32.40 36.54
C GLY A 9 -34.97 31.89 35.18
N ALA A 10 -35.88 31.98 34.19
CA ALA A 10 -35.58 31.85 32.78
C ALA A 10 -35.34 33.24 32.15
N ILE A 11 -34.12 33.50 31.68
CA ILE A 11 -33.77 34.76 30.99
C ILE A 11 -34.24 34.68 29.52
N GLN A 12 -35.20 35.53 29.15
CA GLN A 12 -35.71 35.67 27.78
C GLN A 12 -34.76 36.55 26.95
N TYR A 13 -34.15 36.00 25.90
CA TYR A 13 -33.41 36.76 24.88
C TYR A 13 -34.19 36.80 23.56
N ALA A 14 -34.74 37.96 23.21
CA ALA A 14 -35.49 38.17 21.97
C ALA A 14 -34.58 38.10 20.73
N LEU A 15 -35.07 37.51 19.64
CA LEU A 15 -34.34 37.34 18.39
C LEU A 15 -35.02 38.08 17.23
N ALA A 16 -34.43 39.19 16.80
CA ALA A 16 -34.84 39.90 15.59
C ALA A 16 -34.24 39.26 14.31
N ASN A 17 -34.75 38.09 13.90
CA ASN A 17 -34.67 37.58 12.51
C ASN A 17 -35.64 36.39 12.33
N PRO A 18 -36.70 36.47 11.49
CA PRO A 18 -37.68 35.40 11.35
C PRO A 18 -37.12 34.09 10.78
N GLU A 19 -36.13 34.12 9.88
CA GLU A 19 -35.55 32.90 9.31
C GLU A 19 -34.59 32.17 10.27
N ALA A 20 -34.07 32.88 11.27
CA ALA A 20 -33.25 32.27 12.32
C ALA A 20 -34.09 31.39 13.26
N GLY A 21 -35.41 31.63 13.37
CA GLY A 21 -36.31 30.95 14.29
C GLY A 21 -36.34 29.43 14.11
N SER A 22 -36.63 28.94 12.90
CA SER A 22 -36.81 27.49 12.65
C SER A 22 -35.51 26.69 12.81
N LYS A 23 -34.36 27.23 12.37
CA LYS A 23 -33.06 26.57 12.51
C LYS A 23 -32.56 26.62 13.96
N ARG A 24 -32.82 27.71 14.70
CA ARG A 24 -32.49 27.80 16.13
C ARG A 24 -33.43 26.98 17.02
N ALA A 25 -34.70 26.82 16.67
CA ALA A 25 -35.63 25.96 17.40
C ALA A 25 -35.21 24.48 17.30
N ALA A 26 -34.86 24.02 16.10
CA ALA A 26 -34.32 22.66 15.90
C ALA A 26 -32.99 22.44 16.64
N LEU A 27 -32.06 23.40 16.55
CA LEU A 27 -30.76 23.33 17.23
C LEU A 27 -30.91 23.39 18.77
N SER A 28 -31.79 24.26 19.28
CA SER A 28 -32.09 24.38 20.71
C SER A 28 -32.78 23.13 21.25
N GLY A 29 -33.77 22.58 20.52
CA GLY A 29 -34.42 21.32 20.90
C GLY A 29 -33.44 20.13 20.94
N TYR A 30 -32.53 20.04 19.96
CA TYR A 30 -31.53 18.97 19.92
C TYR A 30 -30.47 19.10 21.02
N ILE A 31 -29.98 20.33 21.27
CA ILE A 31 -29.01 20.60 22.36
C ILE A 31 -29.65 20.38 23.73
N MET A 32 -30.87 20.88 23.97
CA MET A 32 -31.56 20.72 25.26
C MET A 32 -32.00 19.27 25.51
N GLY A 33 -32.32 18.51 24.45
CA GLY A 33 -32.54 17.07 24.53
C GLY A 33 -31.27 16.30 24.92
N ALA A 34 -30.18 16.52 24.17
CA ALA A 34 -28.89 15.87 24.44
C ALA A 34 -28.31 16.23 25.82
N LEU A 35 -28.47 17.49 26.26
CA LEU A 35 -28.03 17.94 27.58
C LEU A 35 -28.88 17.30 28.70
N ASN A 36 -30.21 17.24 28.54
CA ASN A 36 -31.07 16.58 29.51
C ASN A 36 -30.81 15.07 29.61
N ASP A 37 -30.51 14.40 28.49
CA ASP A 37 -30.19 12.97 28.49
C ASP A 37 -28.81 12.70 29.11
N TRP A 38 -27.82 13.58 28.88
CA TRP A 38 -26.52 13.52 29.55
C TRP A 38 -26.63 13.80 31.06
N LEU A 39 -27.43 14.78 31.47
CA LEU A 39 -27.68 15.07 32.89
C LEU A 39 -28.47 13.96 33.60
N ARG A 40 -29.35 13.25 32.88
CA ARG A 40 -30.09 12.09 33.42
C ARG A 40 -29.30 10.79 33.44
N ASN A 41 -28.32 10.63 32.55
CA ASN A 41 -27.43 9.46 32.55
C ASN A 41 -26.02 9.83 32.04
N PRO A 42 -25.16 10.39 32.91
CA PRO A 42 -23.83 10.87 32.51
C PRO A 42 -22.88 9.73 32.08
N PHE A 43 -23.19 8.49 32.46
CA PHE A 43 -22.42 7.29 32.09
C PHE A 43 -23.39 6.14 31.75
N PRO A 44 -23.89 6.05 30.49
CA PRO A 44 -24.67 4.90 30.07
C PRO A 44 -23.85 3.61 30.27
N PRO A 45 -24.48 2.50 30.66
CA PRO A 45 -23.77 1.25 30.90
C PRO A 45 -22.98 0.82 29.66
N LEU A 46 -21.84 0.18 29.89
CA LEU A 46 -20.87 -0.23 28.86
C LEU A 46 -21.46 -1.17 27.80
N SER A 47 -22.69 -1.68 27.96
CA SER A 47 -23.44 -2.40 26.93
C SER A 47 -23.79 -1.56 25.68
N ARG A 48 -23.68 -0.22 25.74
CA ARG A 48 -23.73 0.66 24.55
C ARG A 48 -22.35 0.95 23.95
N LEU A 49 -21.26 0.63 24.66
CA LEU A 49 -19.93 0.58 24.07
C LEU A 49 -19.90 -0.68 23.18
N ALA A 50 -19.70 -0.50 21.87
CA ALA A 50 -19.70 -1.62 20.94
C ALA A 50 -18.59 -2.63 21.30
N ALA A 51 -18.77 -3.88 20.85
CA ALA A 51 -17.77 -4.94 20.96
C ALA A 51 -16.35 -4.41 20.66
N PRO A 52 -15.32 -4.89 21.40
CA PRO A 52 -13.99 -4.31 21.41
C PRO A 52 -13.47 -4.05 19.99
N GLY A 53 -13.19 -2.78 19.68
CA GLY A 53 -12.70 -2.34 18.37
C GLY A 53 -13.54 -1.29 17.62
N ARG A 54 -14.72 -0.86 18.09
CA ARG A 54 -15.51 0.19 17.40
C ARG A 54 -15.95 1.36 18.27
N LEU A 55 -15.09 2.37 18.40
CA LEU A 55 -15.51 3.72 18.80
C LEU A 55 -16.36 4.35 17.68
N ARG A 56 -17.61 4.69 17.97
CA ARG A 56 -18.48 5.51 17.10
C ARG A 56 -19.00 6.73 17.86
N GLY A 57 -18.11 7.68 18.10
CA GLY A 57 -18.43 9.07 18.46
C GLY A 57 -18.08 10.00 17.30
N LYS A 58 -18.75 11.16 17.18
CA LYS A 58 -18.47 12.17 16.15
C LYS A 58 -17.20 13.00 16.46
N PHE A 59 -16.06 12.32 16.64
CA PHE A 59 -14.75 12.98 16.80
C PHE A 59 -14.09 13.34 15.45
N PHE A 60 -14.86 13.33 14.36
CA PHE A 60 -14.42 13.75 13.03
C PHE A 60 -15.34 14.88 12.56
N ASP A 61 -15.14 16.09 13.09
CA ASP A 61 -15.75 17.31 12.58
C ASP A 61 -14.86 17.95 11.51
N SER A 62 -14.88 17.32 10.33
CA SER A 62 -14.68 18.02 9.06
C SER A 62 -15.34 17.17 7.98
N GLY A 63 -15.85 17.78 6.91
CA GLY A 63 -16.50 17.05 5.80
C GLY A 63 -15.56 16.16 4.98
N VAL A 64 -14.30 16.02 5.39
CA VAL A 64 -13.29 15.14 4.79
C VAL A 64 -13.22 13.88 5.64
N ALA A 65 -13.46 12.73 5.04
CA ALA A 65 -13.28 11.45 5.74
C ALA A 65 -11.80 11.32 6.17
N PRO A 66 -11.51 10.90 7.42
CA PRO A 66 -10.13 10.67 7.83
C PRO A 66 -9.51 9.59 6.94
N LEU A 67 -8.25 9.76 6.56
CA LEU A 67 -7.53 8.81 5.73
C LEU A 67 -7.29 7.52 6.54
N ALA A 68 -8.25 6.60 6.45
CA ALA A 68 -8.26 5.36 7.22
C ALA A 68 -7.30 4.37 6.58
N MET A 69 -6.18 4.10 7.23
CA MET A 69 -5.24 3.04 6.89
C MET A 69 -5.56 1.80 7.74
N ASP A 70 -5.80 0.66 7.09
CA ASP A 70 -5.94 -0.64 7.75
C ASP A 70 -4.69 -1.49 7.47
N PHE A 71 -3.78 -1.48 8.44
CA PHE A 71 -2.55 -2.28 8.42
C PHE A 71 -2.79 -3.80 8.55
N THR A 72 -4.01 -4.23 8.88
CA THR A 72 -4.39 -5.64 9.00
C THR A 72 -4.79 -6.23 7.65
N SER A 73 -5.58 -5.49 6.87
CA SER A 73 -6.02 -5.92 5.52
C SER A 73 -5.15 -5.38 4.38
N GLY A 74 -4.18 -4.50 4.68
CA GLY A 74 -3.28 -3.91 3.70
C GLY A 74 -3.93 -2.84 2.82
N GLN A 75 -4.95 -2.14 3.34
CA GLN A 75 -5.83 -1.27 2.55
C GLN A 75 -5.94 0.15 3.11
N TYR A 76 -6.28 1.11 2.25
CA TYR A 76 -6.60 2.47 2.64
C TYR A 76 -7.93 2.95 2.05
N ALA A 77 -8.65 3.77 2.81
CA ALA A 77 -9.83 4.47 2.33
C ALA A 77 -9.44 5.68 1.47
N SER A 78 -10.12 5.85 0.33
CA SER A 78 -9.95 6.99 -0.58
C SER A 78 -11.28 7.43 -1.19
N GLY A 79 -11.37 8.71 -1.59
CA GLY A 79 -12.58 9.32 -2.15
C GLY A 79 -13.16 10.41 -1.24
N SER A 80 -14.46 10.68 -1.40
CA SER A 80 -15.20 11.67 -0.59
C SER A 80 -16.15 10.99 0.40
N ALA A 81 -16.59 11.71 1.43
CA ALA A 81 -17.56 11.20 2.40
C ALA A 81 -18.84 10.69 1.69
N GLY A 82 -19.23 9.45 1.97
CA GLY A 82 -20.34 8.76 1.27
C GLY A 82 -19.93 7.98 0.00
N THR A 83 -18.69 8.13 -0.49
CA THR A 83 -18.17 7.38 -1.65
C THR A 83 -16.72 6.95 -1.38
N MET A 84 -16.52 6.32 -0.21
CA MET A 84 -15.24 5.73 0.19
C MET A 84 -15.01 4.41 -0.54
N SER A 85 -13.89 4.30 -1.24
CA SER A 85 -13.39 3.06 -1.82
C SER A 85 -12.14 2.61 -1.07
N MET A 86 -12.08 1.33 -0.70
CA MET A 86 -10.84 0.73 -0.21
C MET A 86 -9.93 0.42 -1.39
N LYS A 87 -8.66 0.80 -1.27
CA LYS A 87 -7.59 0.55 -2.23
C LYS A 87 -6.44 -0.18 -1.55
N SER A 88 -5.61 -0.89 -2.31
CA SER A 88 -4.49 -1.64 -1.76
C SER A 88 -3.32 -0.71 -1.46
N PHE A 89 -2.56 -0.94 -0.38
CA PHE A 89 -1.32 -0.18 -0.13
C PHE A 89 -0.31 -0.29 -1.29
N SER A 90 -0.37 -1.36 -2.10
CA SER A 90 0.40 -1.46 -3.35
C SER A 90 0.15 -0.30 -4.31
N ASP A 91 -1.02 0.33 -4.25
CA ASP A 91 -1.45 1.37 -5.18
C ASP A 91 -0.86 2.74 -4.79
N ILE A 92 -0.57 2.95 -3.49
CA ILE A 92 0.19 4.13 -3.00
C ILE A 92 1.68 3.89 -3.14
N VAL A 93 2.16 2.74 -2.64
CA VAL A 93 3.60 2.44 -2.54
C VAL A 93 4.05 1.69 -3.80
N THR A 94 3.87 2.34 -4.95
CA THR A 94 4.53 1.91 -6.19
C THR A 94 5.92 2.52 -6.25
N PHE A 95 6.95 1.67 -6.27
CA PHE A 95 8.29 2.08 -6.69
C PHE A 95 8.74 1.20 -7.85
N SER A 96 9.17 1.84 -8.94
CA SER A 96 10.06 1.21 -9.91
C SER A 96 11.48 1.67 -9.60
N ARG A 97 12.43 0.73 -9.53
CA ARG A 97 13.84 1.03 -9.24
C ARG A 97 14.65 0.64 -10.47
N THR A 98 15.30 1.62 -11.09
CA THR A 98 16.27 1.41 -12.17
C THR A 98 17.68 1.13 -11.65
N SER A 99 17.88 1.17 -10.32
CA SER A 99 19.15 0.99 -9.64
C SER A 99 19.02 0.02 -8.46
N ASN A 100 20.15 -0.54 -8.03
CA ASN A 100 20.24 -1.51 -6.94
C ASN A 100 19.69 -0.90 -5.65
N ALA A 101 18.76 -1.61 -5.00
CA ALA A 101 18.21 -1.19 -3.72
C ALA A 101 19.30 -1.16 -2.63
N THR A 102 19.20 -0.23 -1.70
CA THR A 102 20.04 -0.16 -0.51
C THR A 102 19.29 -0.69 0.73
N ILE A 103 20.04 -1.28 1.65
CA ILE A 103 19.58 -1.76 2.96
C ILE A 103 20.56 -1.29 4.04
N THR A 104 20.04 -1.07 5.24
CA THR A 104 20.87 -0.94 6.45
C THR A 104 21.25 -2.34 6.93
N LYS A 105 22.54 -2.59 7.10
CA LYS A 105 23.07 -3.86 7.62
C LYS A 105 23.02 -3.88 9.15
N SER A 106 23.31 -5.03 9.74
CA SER A 106 23.39 -5.22 11.20
C SER A 106 24.51 -4.41 11.88
N ASP A 107 25.49 -3.92 11.13
CA ASP A 107 26.55 -3.01 11.59
C ASP A 107 26.13 -1.51 11.54
N GLY A 108 24.90 -1.21 11.11
CA GLY A 108 24.40 0.16 10.95
C GLY A 108 24.84 0.85 9.65
N THR A 109 25.67 0.21 8.82
CA THR A 109 26.09 0.77 7.53
C THR A 109 25.02 0.59 6.46
N ILE A 110 24.98 1.51 5.49
CA ILE A 110 24.18 1.35 4.27
C ILE A 110 24.99 0.57 3.23
N GLY A 111 24.40 -0.46 2.66
CA GLY A 111 24.96 -1.18 1.51
C GLY A 111 23.89 -1.65 0.55
N TYR A 112 24.27 -2.30 -0.54
CA TYR A 112 23.30 -2.85 -1.50
C TYR A 112 22.60 -4.10 -0.95
N ALA A 113 21.32 -4.23 -1.29
CA ALA A 113 20.56 -5.47 -1.13
C ALA A 113 21.16 -6.60 -1.99
N PRO A 114 20.90 -7.88 -1.68
CA PRO A 114 21.26 -8.99 -2.55
C PRO A 114 20.69 -8.79 -3.97
N HIS A 115 21.54 -8.96 -4.99
CA HIS A 115 21.23 -8.77 -6.40
C HIS A 115 22.11 -9.68 -7.26
N ASN A 116 21.75 -9.89 -8.53
CA ASN A 116 22.63 -10.58 -9.45
C ASN A 116 23.83 -9.69 -9.80
N LEU A 117 25.04 -10.24 -9.71
CA LEU A 117 26.27 -9.51 -10.03
C LEU A 117 26.40 -9.27 -11.55
N LEU A 118 25.88 -10.18 -12.37
CA LEU A 118 25.88 -10.03 -13.83
C LEU A 118 24.78 -9.05 -14.25
N THR A 119 25.16 -7.96 -14.90
CA THR A 119 24.22 -7.03 -15.52
C THR A 119 23.48 -7.70 -16.67
N PHE A 120 22.19 -7.38 -16.83
CA PHE A 120 21.32 -7.98 -17.84
C PHE A 120 21.30 -9.53 -17.77
N SER A 121 21.23 -10.10 -16.57
CA SER A 121 21.42 -11.54 -16.32
C SER A 121 20.43 -12.48 -17.00
N GLU A 122 19.30 -11.95 -17.46
CA GLU A 122 18.20 -12.67 -18.11
C GLU A 122 18.08 -12.33 -19.62
N GLN A 123 18.87 -11.38 -20.11
CA GLN A 123 18.84 -10.87 -21.49
C GLN A 123 20.16 -11.21 -22.17
N PHE A 124 20.28 -12.46 -22.63
CA PHE A 124 21.47 -12.96 -23.31
C PHE A 124 21.65 -12.37 -24.70
N ASP A 125 20.61 -11.77 -25.29
CA ASP A 125 20.65 -10.99 -26.52
C ASP A 125 21.49 -9.69 -26.39
N ASN A 126 21.51 -9.08 -25.20
CA ASN A 126 22.17 -7.81 -24.90
C ASN A 126 23.68 -7.81 -25.24
N ALA A 127 24.21 -6.65 -25.66
CA ALA A 127 25.60 -6.48 -26.08
C ALA A 127 26.65 -6.76 -24.98
N VAL A 128 26.27 -6.70 -23.69
CA VAL A 128 27.15 -7.10 -22.57
C VAL A 128 27.52 -8.58 -22.63
N TRP A 129 26.66 -9.42 -23.21
CA TRP A 129 26.91 -10.84 -23.40
C TRP A 129 27.64 -11.11 -24.71
N ALA A 130 28.91 -11.51 -24.62
CA ALA A 130 29.72 -11.94 -25.74
C ALA A 130 29.19 -13.29 -26.29
N LYS A 131 28.77 -13.28 -27.56
CA LYS A 131 28.20 -14.44 -28.27
C LYS A 131 29.26 -15.00 -29.22
N ALA A 132 29.54 -16.29 -29.13
CA ALA A 132 30.44 -16.97 -30.05
C ALA A 132 29.81 -18.27 -30.54
N ASN A 133 29.70 -18.39 -31.87
CA ASN A 133 29.14 -19.55 -32.56
C ASN A 133 27.69 -19.89 -32.15
N VAL A 134 26.92 -18.87 -31.78
CA VAL A 134 25.50 -18.95 -31.41
C VAL A 134 24.73 -17.75 -31.96
N THR A 135 23.46 -17.96 -32.28
CA THR A 135 22.45 -16.91 -32.44
C THR A 135 21.59 -16.85 -31.18
N VAL A 136 21.11 -15.65 -30.82
CA VAL A 136 20.23 -15.44 -29.67
C VAL A 136 19.01 -14.65 -30.14
N THR A 137 17.82 -15.15 -29.85
CA THR A 137 16.54 -14.51 -30.16
C THR A 137 15.84 -14.13 -28.86
N ALA A 138 15.72 -12.82 -28.63
CA ALA A 138 15.16 -12.28 -27.41
C ALA A 138 13.70 -12.71 -27.18
N ASN A 139 13.28 -12.82 -25.91
CA ASN A 139 11.86 -12.91 -25.51
C ASN A 139 11.04 -13.98 -26.26
N SER A 140 11.62 -15.16 -26.51
CA SER A 140 11.03 -16.21 -27.36
C SER A 140 9.96 -17.06 -26.65
N THR A 141 9.99 -17.18 -25.32
CA THR A 141 9.00 -17.97 -24.57
C THR A 141 8.84 -17.51 -23.12
N THR A 142 7.95 -18.17 -22.37
CA THR A 142 7.67 -17.86 -20.97
C THR A 142 8.85 -18.26 -20.07
N ALA A 143 9.38 -17.29 -19.34
CA ALA A 143 10.41 -17.47 -18.31
C ALA A 143 9.79 -17.90 -16.96
N PRO A 144 10.60 -18.35 -15.96
CA PRO A 144 10.10 -18.81 -14.66
C PRO A 144 9.33 -17.77 -13.83
N ASN A 145 9.47 -16.50 -14.15
CA ASN A 145 8.71 -15.38 -13.59
C ASN A 145 7.31 -15.21 -14.22
N ASN A 146 6.93 -16.10 -15.15
CA ASN A 146 5.70 -16.10 -15.95
C ASN A 146 5.56 -14.95 -16.97
N THR A 147 6.64 -14.23 -17.31
CA THR A 147 6.65 -13.27 -18.44
C THR A 147 7.26 -13.88 -19.69
N ILE A 148 6.88 -13.38 -20.87
CA ILE A 148 7.49 -13.80 -22.15
C ILE A 148 8.81 -13.06 -22.33
N THR A 149 9.83 -13.52 -21.60
CA THR A 149 11.17 -12.91 -21.52
C THR A 149 12.30 -13.95 -21.54
N ALA A 150 12.02 -15.21 -21.85
CA ALA A 150 13.07 -16.22 -21.99
C ALA A 150 13.67 -16.18 -23.39
N ASP A 151 14.97 -15.93 -23.47
CA ASP A 151 15.72 -15.94 -24.73
C ASP A 151 15.91 -17.35 -25.28
N LYS A 152 15.83 -17.47 -26.61
CA LYS A 152 16.18 -18.70 -27.34
C LYS A 152 17.62 -18.60 -27.83
N ILE A 153 18.42 -19.63 -27.55
CA ILE A 153 19.81 -19.74 -28.00
C ILE A 153 19.90 -20.91 -28.97
N VAL A 154 20.51 -20.70 -30.15
CA VAL A 154 20.74 -21.75 -31.15
C VAL A 154 22.21 -21.72 -31.58
N GLU A 155 22.85 -22.87 -31.70
CA GLU A 155 24.23 -22.98 -32.12
C GLU A 155 24.40 -22.94 -33.65
N VAL A 156 25.49 -22.32 -34.11
CA VAL A 156 25.88 -22.28 -35.52
C VAL A 156 26.40 -23.66 -35.95
N ALA A 157 25.90 -24.17 -37.09
CA ALA A 157 26.28 -25.50 -37.56
C ALA A 157 27.77 -25.57 -37.94
N GLY A 158 28.41 -26.71 -37.63
CA GLY A 158 29.83 -26.95 -37.95
C GLY A 158 30.84 -26.16 -37.10
N ALA A 159 30.39 -25.30 -36.20
CA ALA A 159 31.25 -24.48 -35.37
C ALA A 159 31.65 -25.18 -34.06
N ALA A 160 32.94 -25.11 -33.71
CA ALA A 160 33.43 -25.60 -32.43
C ALA A 160 33.04 -24.67 -31.27
N THR A 161 32.78 -25.23 -30.09
CA THR A 161 32.58 -24.52 -28.81
C THR A 161 31.59 -23.33 -28.83
N PRO A 162 30.30 -23.58 -29.17
CA PRO A 162 29.24 -22.59 -29.01
C PRO A 162 29.12 -22.14 -27.55
N ARG A 163 29.09 -20.82 -27.32
CA ARG A 163 29.06 -20.25 -25.97
C ARG A 163 28.52 -18.83 -25.93
N ILE A 164 28.00 -18.48 -24.76
CA ILE A 164 27.67 -17.11 -24.34
C ILE A 164 28.48 -16.82 -23.09
N ILE A 165 29.12 -15.64 -23.01
CA ILE A 165 30.00 -15.25 -21.91
C ILE A 165 29.62 -13.85 -21.43
N SER A 166 29.52 -13.69 -20.10
CA SER A 166 29.67 -12.40 -19.42
C SER A 166 30.81 -12.55 -18.40
N THR A 167 31.57 -11.49 -18.19
CA THR A 167 32.75 -11.46 -17.32
C THR A 167 32.62 -10.35 -16.30
N ASN A 168 32.75 -10.69 -15.02
CA ASN A 168 32.90 -9.74 -13.93
C ASN A 168 34.22 -9.98 -13.19
N ALA A 169 34.75 -8.92 -12.58
CA ALA A 169 35.80 -9.07 -11.59
C ALA A 169 35.26 -9.82 -10.37
N VAL A 170 36.00 -10.84 -9.92
CA VAL A 170 35.67 -11.68 -8.77
C VAL A 170 36.79 -11.65 -7.73
N THR A 171 36.44 -11.81 -6.47
CA THR A 171 37.39 -11.98 -5.36
C THR A 171 37.46 -13.45 -4.94
N LEU A 172 38.37 -13.82 -4.02
CA LEU A 172 38.52 -15.20 -3.55
C LEU A 172 37.43 -15.57 -2.51
N VAL A 173 36.18 -15.59 -2.98
CA VAL A 173 34.95 -15.83 -2.21
C VAL A 173 34.06 -16.79 -3.02
N PRO A 174 33.29 -17.70 -2.41
CA PRO A 174 32.35 -18.55 -3.16
C PRO A 174 31.25 -17.72 -3.83
N TYR A 175 30.95 -18.06 -5.09
CA TYR A 175 29.83 -17.52 -5.86
C TYR A 175 28.91 -18.66 -6.30
N THR A 176 27.61 -18.35 -6.45
CA THR A 176 26.61 -19.27 -6.99
C THR A 176 26.15 -18.78 -8.36
N ILE A 177 26.16 -19.67 -9.35
CA ILE A 177 25.54 -19.45 -10.65
C ILE A 177 24.40 -20.46 -10.77
N SER A 178 23.22 -19.99 -11.17
CA SER A 178 22.07 -20.81 -11.51
C SER A 178 21.47 -20.34 -12.82
N ILE A 179 20.98 -21.29 -13.62
CA ILE A 179 20.35 -21.03 -14.92
C ILE A 179 19.10 -21.90 -14.98
N TYR A 180 17.98 -21.33 -15.43
CA TYR A 180 16.81 -22.09 -15.84
C TYR A 180 16.87 -22.28 -17.36
N ALA A 181 16.77 -23.53 -17.82
CA ALA A 181 16.82 -23.86 -19.24
C ALA A 181 15.71 -24.86 -19.59
N LYS A 182 15.23 -24.78 -20.83
CA LYS A 182 14.25 -25.69 -21.43
C LYS A 182 14.65 -25.95 -22.88
N ALA A 183 14.37 -27.14 -23.40
CA ALA A 183 14.56 -27.44 -24.81
C ALA A 183 13.70 -26.54 -25.72
N ALA A 184 14.27 -26.15 -26.86
CA ALA A 184 13.63 -25.39 -27.94
C ALA A 184 14.06 -25.99 -29.29
N GLU A 185 13.41 -25.59 -30.38
CA GLU A 185 13.66 -26.10 -31.72
C GLU A 185 14.97 -25.52 -32.29
N ARG A 186 15.74 -26.31 -33.05
CA ARG A 186 16.86 -25.78 -33.83
C ARG A 186 16.34 -24.96 -35.01
N THR A 187 16.52 -23.64 -34.96
CA THR A 187 16.18 -22.71 -36.06
C THR A 187 17.40 -21.84 -36.35
N GLN A 188 18.06 -22.10 -37.48
CA GLN A 188 19.26 -21.40 -37.95
C GLN A 188 18.91 -20.36 -39.02
#